data_AF-A0A966M8C4-F1
#
_entry.id   AF-A0A966M8C4-F1
#
_cell.length_a   1.000
_cell.length_b   1.000
_cell.length_c   1.000
_cell.angle_alpha   90.00
_cell.angle_beta   90.00
_cell.angle_gamma   90.00
#
_symmetry.space_group_name_H-M   'P 1'
#
loop_
_entity.id
_entity.type
_entity.pdbx_description
1 polymer ?
#
loop_
_entity_poly.entity_id
_entity_poly.type
_entity_poly.pdbx_seq_one_letter_code
_entity_poly.pdbx_strand_id
1 'polypeptide(L)' 'MNSFDDFFKKTKSFLFKIVEILALVVAILLLIYLLLGEASGDYIVSVVVNISLFISAVTPEALAAVALGLALYTYINKK' A
#
# COMPACT_ATOMS: atom_id res chain seq x y z
N MET A 1 31.42 -3.91 7.47
CA MET A 1 30.02 -3.71 7.04
C MET A 1 29.78 -4.65 5.89
N ASN A 2 28.92 -5.67 6.05
CA ASN A 2 28.91 -6.82 5.15
C ASN A 2 28.20 -6.45 3.85
N SER A 3 28.80 -6.81 2.70
CA SER A 3 28.23 -6.61 1.34
C SER A 3 26.75 -7.06 1.23
N PHE A 4 26.38 -8.10 2.00
CA PHE A 4 25.02 -8.60 2.11
C PHE A 4 24.03 -7.58 2.71
N ASP A 5 24.41 -6.83 3.75
CA ASP A 5 23.51 -5.86 4.39
C ASP A 5 23.19 -4.69 3.45
N ASP A 6 24.18 -4.27 2.66
CA ASP A 6 24.03 -3.18 1.69
C ASP A 6 23.17 -3.59 0.49
N PHE A 7 23.27 -4.85 0.06
CA PHE A 7 22.37 -5.41 -0.95
C PHE A 7 20.91 -5.40 -0.46
N PHE A 8 20.64 -5.90 0.75
CA PHE A 8 19.29 -5.89 1.32
C PHE A 8 18.72 -4.48 1.46
N LYS A 9 19.53 -3.51 1.90
CA LYS A 9 19.11 -2.10 1.98
C LYS A 9 18.75 -1.53 0.62
N LYS A 10 19.56 -1.78 -0.41
CA LYS A 10 19.28 -1.31 -1.78
C LYS A 10 18.02 -1.96 -2.36
N THR A 11 17.87 -3.27 -2.21
CA THR A 11 16.69 -4.00 -2.67
C THR A 11 15.43 -3.51 -1.97
N LYS A 12 15.48 -3.34 -0.64
CA LYS A 12 14.38 -2.77 0.13
C LYS A 12 13.98 -1.39 -0.40
N SER A 13 14.95 -0.48 -0.55
CA SER A 13 14.71 0.87 -1.06
C SER A 13 14.08 0.86 -2.47
N PHE A 14 14.60 0.01 -3.35
CA PHE A 14 14.08 -0.13 -4.71
C PHE A 14 12.63 -0.65 -4.74
N LEU A 15 12.32 -1.67 -3.92
CA LEU A 15 10.96 -2.20 -3.79
C LEU A 15 9.99 -1.15 -3.26
N PHE A 16 10.38 -0.38 -2.24
CA PHE A 16 9.53 0.72 -1.73
C PHE A 16 9.25 1.75 -2.81
N LYS A 17 10.25 2.13 -3.60
CA LYS A 17 10.08 3.07 -4.70
C LYS A 17 9.12 2.55 -5.78
N ILE A 18 9.17 1.25 -6.10
CA ILE A 18 8.21 0.62 -7.02
C ILE A 18 6.80 0.69 -6.42
N VAL A 19 6.64 0.36 -5.13
CA VAL A 19 5.34 0.40 -4.46
C VAL A 19 4.77 1.83 -4.47
N GLU A 20 5.58 2.85 -4.22
CA GLU A 20 5.15 4.26 -4.31
C GLU A 20 4.64 4.62 -5.71
N ILE A 21 5.36 4.22 -6.76
CA ILE A 21 4.95 4.46 -8.15
C ILE A 21 3.63 3.74 -8.45
N LEU A 22 3.50 2.47 -8.07
CA LEU A 22 2.27 1.70 -8.28
C LEU A 22 1.09 2.30 -7.51
N ALA A 23 1.31 2.76 -6.28
CA ALA A 23 0.28 3.44 -5.49
C ALA A 23 -0.18 4.75 -6.15
N LEU A 24 0.74 5.54 -6.70
CA LEU A 24 0.40 6.75 -7.46
C LEU A 24 -0.40 6.43 -8.73
N VAL A 25 -0.01 5.37 -9.47
CA VAL A 25 -0.77 4.92 -10.63
C VAL A 25 -2.20 4.56 -10.24
N VAL A 26 -2.37 3.78 -9.17
CA VAL A 26 -3.70 3.43 -8.65
C VAL A 26 -4.50 4.67 -8.26
N ALA A 27 -3.89 5.63 -7.57
CA ALA A 27 -4.56 6.89 -7.21
C ALA A 27 -5.04 7.67 -8.44
N ILE A 28 -4.24 7.73 -9.51
CA ILE A 28 -4.64 8.35 -10.77
C ILE A 28 -5.82 7.60 -11.40
N LEU A 29 -5.81 6.27 -11.42
CA LEU A 29 -6.92 5.48 -11.94
C LEU A 29 -8.22 5.74 -11.15
N LEU A 30 -8.13 5.85 -9.83
CA LEU A 30 -9.28 6.22 -8.98
C LEU A 30 -9.80 7.62 -9.32
N LEU A 31 -8.92 8.60 -9.58
CA LEU A 31 -9.34 9.93 -10.00
C LEU A 31 -10.05 9.90 -11.36
N ILE A 32 -9.55 9.12 -12.32
CA ILE A 32 -10.22 8.93 -13.62
C ILE A 32 -11.61 8.33 -13.41
N TYR A 33 -11.74 7.32 -12.56
CA TYR A 33 -13.04 6.74 -12.21
C TYR A 33 -13.96 7.77 -11.54
N LEU A 34 -13.46 8.59 -10.63
CA LEU A 34 -14.27 9.62 -9.97
C LEU A 34 -14.78 10.69 -10.95
N LEU A 35 -14.04 10.95 -12.02
CA LEU A 35 -14.41 11.92 -13.05
C LEU A 35 -15.36 11.35 -14.10
N LEU A 36 -15.14 10.10 -14.55
CA LEU A 36 -15.88 9.49 -15.67
C LEU A 36 -16.91 8.45 -15.22
N GLY A 37 -16.86 7.99 -13.97
CA GLY A 37 -17.68 6.89 -13.45
C GLY A 37 -17.49 5.60 -14.27
N GLU A 38 -18.61 4.93 -14.55
CA GLU A 38 -18.66 3.70 -15.36
C GLU A 38 -18.14 3.91 -16.80
N ALA A 39 -18.08 5.14 -17.30
CA ALA A 39 -17.53 5.44 -18.63
C ALA A 39 -15.99 5.43 -18.68
N SER A 40 -15.32 5.22 -17.54
CA SER A 40 -13.84 5.13 -17.45
C SER A 40 -13.25 3.87 -18.09
N GLY A 41 -14.10 2.91 -18.48
CA GLY A 41 -13.72 1.68 -19.16
C GLY A 41 -13.46 0.51 -18.21
N ASP A 42 -13.69 -0.71 -18.73
CA ASP A 42 -13.76 -1.96 -17.94
C ASP A 42 -12.56 -2.20 -17.01
N TYR A 43 -11.36 -1.84 -17.46
CA TYR A 43 -10.16 -1.99 -16.64
C TYR A 43 -10.20 -1.10 -15.39
N ILE A 44 -10.55 0.18 -15.53
CA ILE A 44 -10.58 1.14 -14.42
C ILE A 44 -11.70 0.79 -13.44
N VAL A 45 -12.87 0.42 -13.95
CA VAL A 45 -14.00 -0.07 -13.14
C VAL A 45 -13.57 -1.31 -12.33
N SER A 46 -12.90 -2.28 -12.97
CA SER A 46 -12.39 -3.47 -12.29
C SER A 46 -11.37 -3.14 -11.19
N VAL A 47 -10.44 -2.20 -11.44
CA VAL A 47 -9.48 -1.75 -10.42
C VAL A 47 -10.20 -1.17 -9.21
N VAL A 48 -11.21 -0.31 -9.42
CA VAL A 48 -11.99 0.31 -8.35
C VAL A 48 -12.73 -0.75 -7.53
N VAL A 49 -13.41 -1.70 -8.19
CA VAL A 49 -14.13 -2.79 -7.51
C VAL A 49 -13.18 -3.60 -6.61
N ASN A 50 -12.00 -3.98 -7.12
CA ASN A 50 -11.03 -4.75 -6.34
C ASN A 50 -10.49 -3.96 -5.14
N ILE A 51 -10.27 -2.65 -5.30
CA ILE A 51 -9.86 -1.78 -4.19
C ILE A 51 -10.98 -1.63 -3.17
N SER A 52 -12.23 -1.47 -3.59
CA SER A 52 -13.39 -1.40 -2.70
C SER A 52 -13.56 -2.68 -1.89
N LEU A 53 -13.38 -3.85 -2.52
CA LEU A 53 -13.38 -5.15 -1.84
C LEU A 53 -12.25 -5.25 -0.83
N PHE A 54 -11.04 -4.82 -1.20
CA PHE A 54 -9.91 -4.79 -0.29
C PHE A 54 -10.19 -3.91 0.94
N ILE A 55 -10.65 -2.68 0.73
CA ILE A 55 -10.99 -1.75 1.83
C ILE A 55 -12.09 -2.34 2.72
N SER A 56 -13.10 -2.97 2.12
CA SER A 56 -14.20 -3.61 2.86
C SER A 56 -13.73 -4.82 3.70
N ALA A 57 -12.69 -5.51 3.25
CA ALA A 57 -12.08 -6.62 3.99
C ALA A 57 -11.15 -6.13 5.12
N VAL A 58 -10.63 -4.90 5.03
CA VAL A 58 -9.82 -4.29 6.08
C VAL A 58 -10.74 -3.81 7.20
N THR A 59 -10.91 -4.64 8.22
CA THR A 59 -11.75 -4.29 9.36
C THR A 59 -11.05 -3.31 10.31
N PRO A 60 -11.79 -2.48 11.06
CA PRO A 60 -11.21 -1.58 12.06
C PRO A 60 -10.34 -2.31 13.10
N GLU A 61 -10.72 -3.53 13.49
CA GLU A 61 -10.00 -4.35 14.45
C GLU A 61 -8.63 -4.78 13.90
N ALA A 62 -8.55 -5.14 12.61
CA ALA A 62 -7.29 -5.48 11.95
C ALA A 62 -6.33 -4.28 11.94
N LEU A 63 -6.83 -3.07 11.65
CA LEU A 63 -6.04 -1.84 11.69
C LEU A 63 -5.55 -1.53 13.11
N ALA A 64 -6.42 -1.67 14.11
CA ALA A 64 -6.05 -1.46 15.51
C ALA A 64 -4.97 -2.46 15.97
N ALA A 65 -5.09 -3.73 15.59
CA ALA A 65 -4.09 -4.75 15.91
C ALA A 65 -2.72 -4.43 15.29
N VAL A 66 -2.68 -4.01 14.02
CA VAL A 66 -1.44 -3.58 13.36
C VAL A 66 -0.83 -2.37 14.07
N ALA A 67 -1.65 -1.36 14.40
CA ALA A 67 -1.18 -0.17 15.10
C ALA A 67 -0.59 -0.50 16.49
N LEU A 68 -1.25 -1.36 17.26
CA LEU A 68 -0.75 -1.83 18.55
C LEU A 68 0.54 -2.64 18.41
N GLY A 69 0.62 -3.52 17.42
CA GLY A 69 1.85 -4.27 17.13
C GLY A 69 3.04 -3.37 16.81
N LEU A 70 2.82 -2.33 15.99
CA LEU A 70 3.85 -1.32 15.69
C LEU A 70 4.22 -0.49 16.93
N ALA A 71 3.24 -0.07 17.74
CA ALA A 71 3.48 0.66 18.97
C ALA A 71 4.32 -0.16 19.97
N LEU A 72 4.00 -1.44 20.15
CA LEU A 72 4.78 -2.35 21.00
C LEU A 72 6.18 -2.59 20.44
N TYR A 73 6.32 -2.85 19.14
CA TYR A 73 7.62 -3.02 18.50
C TYR A 73 8.51 -1.79 18.68
N THR A 74 7.96 -0.60 18.51
CA THR A 74 8.71 0.65 18.70
C THR A 74 9.02 0.95 20.16
N TYR A 75 8.13 0.62 21.10
CA TYR A 75 8.40 0.73 22.53
C TYR A 75 9.54 -0.18 22.99
N ILE A 76 9.55 -1.44 22.53
CA ILE A 76 10.58 -2.41 22.91
C ILE A 76 11.94 -2.06 22.28
N ASN A 77 11.95 -1.56 21.04
CA ASN A 77 13.18 -1.19 20.34
C ASN A 77 13.65 0.25 20.61
N LYS A 78 12.91 1.02 21.41
CA LYS A 78 13.40 2.26 22.02
C LYS A 78 14.39 1.87 23.12
N LYS A 79 15.67 1.83 22.76
CA LYS A 79 16.77 1.85 23.72
C LYS A 79 16.92 3.25 24.31
#